data_AF-A0A535BR31-F1
#
_entry.id   AF-A0A535BR31-F1
#
_cell.length_a   1.000
_cell.length_b   1.000
_cell.length_c   1.000
_cell.angle_alpha   90.00
_cell.angle_beta   90.00
_cell.angle_gamma   90.00
#
_symmetry.space_group_name_H-M   'P 1'
#
loop_
_entity.id
_entity.type
_entity.pdbx_description
1 polymer ?
#
loop_
_entity_poly.entity_id
_entity_poly.type
_entity_poly.pdbx_seq_one_letter_code
_entity_poly.pdbx_strand_id
1 'polypeptide(L)'
;MRNGIGAPAVLLVALLLIASCSEAAPAPPQSSTATETPQRGGQLVLGGPADISTLQPVLGFDNISASVYTLIYATLLETDPATGELRAGLAERFAVTNDGKRVTYALRTGLLWSDGTPLTGADYKYMVSATARSKKSPNKAVFKDIVGWDDYVAGRTDDLNGVQLLDGGRTIQIDMRRGRCSALRDLGSYPPLSEAQFGAYWDARTRDTTTTPSLPES
;
A
#
# COMPACT_ATOMS: atom_id res chain seq x y z
N MET A 1 75.73 -42.70 45.82
CA MET A 1 74.51 -41.85 45.75
C MET A 1 74.50 -41.15 44.39
N ARG A 2 73.30 -40.92 43.88
CA ARG A 2 72.88 -41.00 42.47
C ARG A 2 72.91 -39.64 41.73
N ASN A 3 73.01 -39.72 40.40
CA ASN A 3 72.52 -38.81 39.35
C ASN A 3 73.41 -37.60 38.99
N GLY A 4 73.58 -37.21 37.72
CA GLY A 4 72.94 -37.64 36.46
C GLY A 4 72.93 -36.46 35.48
N ILE A 5 73.58 -36.64 34.33
CA ILE A 5 73.80 -35.66 33.24
C ILE A 5 72.72 -35.84 32.15
N GLY A 6 72.28 -34.75 31.51
CA GLY A 6 71.86 -34.78 30.09
C GLY A 6 70.45 -34.27 29.76
N ALA A 7 70.37 -33.14 29.06
CA ALA A 7 69.22 -32.68 28.24
C ALA A 7 69.23 -33.39 26.86
N PRO A 8 68.29 -33.14 25.89
CA PRO A 8 67.00 -32.44 25.90
C PRO A 8 65.82 -33.27 25.31
N ALA A 9 64.60 -32.97 25.73
CA ALA A 9 63.35 -33.57 25.20
C ALA A 9 62.71 -32.66 24.14
N VAL A 10 63.04 -32.89 22.88
CA VAL A 10 62.32 -32.33 21.71
C VAL A 10 62.12 -33.47 20.71
N LEU A 11 61.24 -34.43 21.02
CA LEU A 11 60.66 -35.35 20.03
C LEU A 11 59.54 -36.22 20.63
N LEU A 12 58.39 -35.63 21.02
CA LEU A 12 57.18 -36.44 21.29
C LEU A 12 55.89 -35.62 21.15
N VAL A 13 55.70 -34.94 20.02
CA VAL A 13 54.48 -34.18 19.68
C VAL A 13 53.82 -34.75 18.41
N ALA A 14 53.65 -36.08 18.32
CA ALA A 14 53.15 -36.68 17.07
C ALA A 14 52.29 -37.95 17.20
N LEU A 15 51.69 -38.28 18.36
CA LEU A 15 50.89 -39.50 18.49
C LEU A 15 49.73 -39.43 19.51
N LEU A 16 48.95 -38.35 19.49
CA LEU A 16 47.75 -38.23 20.36
C LEU A 16 46.63 -37.36 19.74
N LEU A 17 46.38 -37.48 18.43
CA LEU A 17 45.30 -36.75 17.72
C LEU A 17 44.36 -37.67 16.93
N ILE A 18 44.04 -38.87 17.43
CA ILE A 18 43.11 -39.79 16.74
C ILE A 18 42.04 -40.34 17.68
N ALA A 19 41.26 -39.46 18.31
CA ALA A 19 39.98 -39.82 18.89
C ALA A 19 39.22 -38.57 19.34
N SER A 20 38.52 -37.88 18.42
CA SER A 20 37.24 -37.20 18.74
C SER A 20 36.78 -36.36 17.54
N CYS A 21 35.93 -36.95 16.71
CA CYS A 21 34.59 -36.43 16.39
C CYS A 21 34.01 -37.33 15.30
N SER A 22 33.04 -38.16 15.68
CA SER A 22 32.17 -38.81 14.71
C SER A 22 31.42 -37.74 13.94
N GLU A 23 31.53 -37.79 12.62
CA GLU A 23 30.71 -37.02 11.71
C GLU A 23 29.26 -37.48 11.90
N ALA A 24 28.46 -36.70 12.61
CA ALA A 24 27.02 -36.91 12.64
C ALA A 24 26.49 -36.67 11.23
N ALA A 25 26.05 -37.73 10.56
CA ALA A 25 25.41 -37.64 9.26
C ALA A 25 24.30 -36.57 9.31
N PRO A 26 24.18 -35.69 8.30
CA PRO A 26 23.09 -34.73 8.26
C PRO A 26 21.77 -35.50 8.28
N ALA A 27 20.94 -35.25 9.29
CA ALA A 27 19.57 -35.73 9.26
C ALA A 27 18.93 -35.20 7.97
N PRO A 28 18.23 -36.05 7.18
CA PRO A 28 17.52 -35.57 6.01
C PRO A 28 16.55 -34.48 6.45
N PRO A 29 16.40 -33.38 5.68
CA PRO A 29 15.44 -32.34 6.02
C PRO A 29 14.07 -33.01 6.17
N GLN A 30 13.51 -32.93 7.37
CA GLN A 30 12.11 -33.28 7.59
C GLN A 30 11.28 -32.26 6.83
N SER A 31 10.97 -32.57 5.58
CA SER A 31 9.95 -31.88 4.82
C SER A 31 8.63 -32.13 5.54
N SER A 32 8.23 -31.20 6.41
CA SER A 32 6.84 -31.14 6.88
C SER A 32 5.99 -30.69 5.70
N THR A 33 5.62 -31.64 4.83
CA THR A 33 4.46 -31.49 3.94
C THR A 33 3.21 -31.48 4.80
N ALA A 34 2.99 -30.38 5.52
CA ALA A 34 1.69 -30.03 6.03
C ALA A 34 0.81 -29.72 4.82
N THR A 35 0.21 -30.76 4.25
CA THR A 35 -0.87 -30.62 3.27
C THR A 35 -2.14 -30.33 4.07
N GLU A 36 -2.17 -29.19 4.75
CA GLU A 36 -3.41 -28.73 5.35
C GLU A 36 -4.33 -28.25 4.24
N THR A 37 -5.51 -28.86 4.17
CA THR A 37 -6.56 -28.40 3.25
C THR A 37 -7.03 -27.03 3.73
N PRO A 38 -7.04 -25.98 2.88
CA PRO A 38 -7.48 -24.65 3.30
C PRO A 38 -8.89 -24.69 3.89
N GLN A 39 -9.05 -24.27 5.14
CA GLN A 39 -10.36 -24.15 5.75
C GLN A 39 -10.97 -22.78 5.43
N ARG A 40 -12.24 -22.79 5.02
CA ARG A 40 -12.99 -21.55 4.77
C ARG A 40 -13.53 -21.00 6.09
N GLY A 41 -13.29 -19.72 6.34
CA GLY A 41 -13.70 -19.05 7.57
C GLY A 41 -12.64 -19.13 8.66
N GLY A 42 -13.03 -18.78 9.89
CA GLY A 42 -12.12 -18.68 11.04
C GLY A 42 -11.77 -17.24 11.41
N GLN A 43 -10.89 -17.08 12.40
CA GLN A 43 -10.43 -15.79 12.88
C GLN A 43 -8.93 -15.68 12.61
N LEU A 44 -8.54 -14.63 11.88
CA LEU A 44 -7.15 -14.20 11.78
C LEU A 44 -6.93 -13.06 12.76
N VAL A 45 -6.02 -13.26 13.72
CA VAL A 45 -5.59 -12.21 14.66
C VAL A 45 -4.24 -11.69 14.20
N LEU A 46 -4.18 -10.42 13.80
CA LEU A 46 -2.96 -9.74 13.39
C LEU A 46 -2.49 -8.82 14.52
N GLY A 47 -1.30 -9.09 15.06
CA GLY A 47 -0.65 -8.21 16.03
C GLY A 47 0.13 -7.10 15.34
N GLY A 48 -0.03 -5.87 15.81
CA GLY A 48 0.75 -4.70 15.38
C GLY A 48 1.60 -4.15 16.53
N PRO A 49 2.73 -3.49 16.24
CA PRO A 49 3.59 -2.88 17.27
C PRO A 49 3.02 -1.57 17.85
N ALA A 50 1.94 -1.04 17.29
CA ALA A 50 1.29 0.20 17.71
C ALA A 50 -0.18 0.23 17.26
N ASP A 51 -0.94 1.19 17.78
CA ASP A 51 -2.31 1.46 17.37
C ASP A 51 -2.36 2.19 16.00
N ILE A 52 -3.49 2.06 15.30
CA ILE A 52 -3.76 2.85 14.09
C ILE A 52 -3.87 4.33 14.43
N SER A 53 -3.35 5.19 13.56
CA SER A 53 -3.46 6.65 13.76
C SER A 53 -4.79 7.20 13.26
N THR A 54 -5.32 6.65 12.16
CA THR A 54 -6.58 7.07 11.56
C THR A 54 -7.12 6.00 10.61
N LEU A 55 -8.44 5.97 10.42
CA LEU A 55 -9.10 5.15 9.39
C LEU A 55 -9.37 5.92 8.08
N GLN A 56 -9.01 7.21 8.04
CA GLN A 56 -9.24 8.08 6.91
C GLN A 56 -8.02 8.09 5.97
N PRO A 57 -8.07 7.45 4.79
CA PRO A 57 -6.92 7.35 3.87
C PRO A 57 -6.42 8.71 3.36
N VAL A 58 -7.25 9.76 3.38
CA VAL A 58 -6.81 11.13 3.04
C VAL A 58 -5.77 11.67 4.03
N LEU A 59 -5.84 11.25 5.30
CA LEU A 59 -5.02 11.78 6.40
C LEU A 59 -3.90 10.83 6.84
N GLY A 60 -4.03 9.53 6.58
CA GLY A 60 -3.06 8.52 7.03
C GLY A 60 -1.73 8.59 6.28
N PHE A 61 -0.63 8.41 7.02
CA PHE A 61 0.73 8.33 6.49
C PHE A 61 1.66 7.54 7.41
N ASP A 62 1.17 6.38 7.85
CA ASP A 62 1.93 5.42 8.65
C ASP A 62 1.62 3.99 8.20
N ASN A 63 2.55 3.08 8.45
CA ASN A 63 2.47 1.71 7.96
C ASN A 63 1.38 0.88 8.67
N ILE A 64 0.99 1.24 9.90
CA ILE A 64 0.00 0.50 10.68
C ILE A 64 -1.40 0.80 10.18
N SER A 65 -1.72 2.08 9.95
CA SER A 65 -2.98 2.45 9.29
C SER A 65 -3.04 1.89 7.87
N ALA A 66 -1.92 1.94 7.13
CA ALA A 66 -1.85 1.39 5.78
C ALA A 66 -2.14 -0.12 5.74
N SER A 67 -1.66 -0.90 6.70
CA SER A 67 -1.96 -2.34 6.74
C SER A 67 -3.45 -2.60 6.95
N VAL A 68 -4.13 -1.82 7.80
CA VAL A 68 -5.59 -1.90 7.95
C VAL A 68 -6.32 -1.46 6.68
N TYR A 69 -5.84 -0.42 5.99
CA TYR A 69 -6.43 0.01 4.71
C TYR A 69 -6.45 -1.10 3.67
N THR A 70 -5.41 -1.94 3.60
CA THR A 70 -5.40 -3.09 2.67
C THR A 70 -6.50 -4.12 2.93
N LEU A 71 -7.13 -4.09 4.11
CA LEU A 71 -8.22 -4.99 4.48
C LEU A 71 -9.61 -4.40 4.24
N ILE A 72 -9.73 -3.07 4.24
CA ILE A 72 -11.03 -2.38 4.21
C ILE A 72 -11.26 -1.50 2.98
N TYR A 73 -10.19 -1.22 2.22
CA TYR A 73 -10.25 -0.47 0.97
C TYR A 73 -9.59 -1.25 -0.17
N ALA A 74 -10.08 -1.03 -1.38
CA ALA A 74 -9.47 -1.51 -2.61
C ALA A 74 -8.86 -0.34 -3.40
N THR A 75 -7.78 -0.61 -4.13
CA THR A 75 -7.04 0.37 -4.93
C THR A 75 -7.24 0.12 -6.43
N LEU A 76 -6.94 1.11 -7.27
CA LEU A 76 -7.05 0.93 -8.73
C LEU A 76 -6.08 -0.15 -9.23
N LEU A 77 -4.86 -0.15 -8.69
CA LEU A 77 -3.83 -1.15 -8.93
C LEU A 77 -3.39 -1.79 -7.60
N GLU A 78 -3.03 -3.05 -7.68
CA GLU A 78 -2.41 -3.79 -6.58
C GLU A 78 -0.94 -4.08 -6.91
N THR A 79 -0.16 -4.38 -5.88
CA THR A 79 1.22 -4.85 -6.04
C THR A 79 1.28 -6.32 -5.67
N ASP A 80 1.89 -7.12 -6.55
CA ASP A 80 2.23 -8.51 -6.31
C ASP A 80 3.17 -8.62 -5.10
N PRO A 81 2.78 -9.27 -3.99
CA PRO A 81 3.67 -9.39 -2.84
C PRO A 81 4.86 -10.32 -3.09
N ALA A 82 4.80 -11.21 -4.09
CA ALA A 82 5.87 -12.14 -4.43
C ALA A 82 6.84 -11.56 -5.48
N THR A 83 6.32 -10.86 -6.50
CA THR A 83 7.14 -10.34 -7.61
C THR A 83 7.39 -8.83 -7.52
N GLY A 84 6.60 -8.09 -6.75
CA GLY A 84 6.62 -6.63 -6.70
C GLY A 84 6.00 -5.94 -7.93
N GLU A 85 5.44 -6.70 -8.87
CA GLU A 85 4.85 -6.18 -10.10
C GLU A 85 3.45 -5.60 -9.86
N LEU A 86 3.05 -4.64 -10.70
CA LEU A 86 1.70 -4.09 -10.64
C LEU A 86 0.69 -5.07 -11.24
N ARG A 87 -0.43 -5.25 -10.55
CA ARG A 87 -1.56 -6.07 -10.94
C ARG A 87 -2.84 -5.23 -10.99
N ALA A 88 -3.84 -5.72 -11.72
CA ALA A 88 -5.16 -5.11 -11.81
C ALA A 88 -5.92 -5.21 -10.47
N GLY A 89 -6.25 -4.08 -9.86
CA GLY A 89 -7.15 -3.98 -8.70
C GLY A 89 -8.59 -3.69 -9.16
N LEU A 90 -9.14 -2.56 -8.72
CA LEU A 90 -10.43 -2.03 -9.20
C LEU A 90 -10.39 -1.69 -10.70
N ALA A 91 -9.22 -1.31 -11.23
CA ALA A 91 -9.01 -1.09 -12.65
C ALA A 91 -8.62 -2.40 -13.36
N GLU A 92 -9.36 -2.76 -14.42
CA GLU A 92 -9.06 -3.93 -15.26
C GLU A 92 -8.00 -3.65 -16.32
N ARG A 93 -7.86 -2.39 -16.74
CA ARG A 93 -6.87 -1.94 -17.73
C ARG A 93 -6.33 -0.58 -17.34
N PHE A 94 -5.08 -0.33 -17.72
CA PHE A 94 -4.45 0.96 -17.53
C PHE A 94 -3.49 1.27 -18.68
N ALA A 95 -3.24 2.56 -18.89
CA ALA A 95 -2.32 3.04 -19.93
C ALA A 95 -1.57 4.28 -19.47
N VAL A 96 -0.35 4.44 -19.96
CA VAL A 96 0.45 5.65 -19.83
C VAL A 96 0.77 6.17 -21.22
N THR A 97 0.35 7.39 -21.53
CA THR A 97 0.50 8.00 -22.87
C THR A 97 0.99 9.45 -22.74
N ASN A 98 1.16 10.14 -23.88
CA ASN A 98 1.58 11.55 -23.93
C ASN A 98 2.90 11.79 -23.18
N ASP A 99 3.93 11.00 -23.49
CA ASP A 99 5.26 11.05 -22.85
C ASP A 99 5.20 10.93 -21.33
N GLY A 100 4.31 10.07 -20.83
CA GLY A 100 4.13 9.85 -19.41
C GLY A 100 3.28 10.90 -18.70
N LYS A 101 2.67 11.85 -19.42
CA LYS A 101 1.83 12.92 -18.85
C LYS A 101 0.36 12.54 -18.72
N ARG A 102 -0.08 11.43 -19.34
CA ARG A 102 -1.46 10.96 -19.23
C ARG A 102 -1.49 9.55 -18.71
N VAL A 103 -2.21 9.34 -17.61
CA VAL A 103 -2.48 8.01 -17.05
C VAL A 103 -3.99 7.74 -17.16
N THR A 104 -4.35 6.57 -17.65
CA THR A 104 -5.76 6.15 -17.76
C THR A 104 -5.96 4.85 -17.00
N TYR A 105 -7.06 4.75 -16.26
CA TYR A 105 -7.53 3.53 -15.60
C TYR A 105 -8.95 3.23 -16.05
N ALA A 106 -9.20 2.04 -16.58
CA ALA A 106 -10.54 1.56 -16.88
C ALA A 106 -11.01 0.65 -15.74
N LEU A 107 -12.08 1.04 -15.06
CA LEU A 107 -12.67 0.30 -13.95
C LEU A 107 -13.37 -0.96 -14.44
N ARG A 108 -13.37 -1.99 -13.58
CA ARG A 108 -14.24 -3.17 -13.71
C ARG A 108 -15.70 -2.75 -13.68
N THR A 109 -16.57 -3.57 -14.27
CA THR A 109 -18.02 -3.36 -14.22
C THR A 109 -18.61 -3.87 -12.90
N GLY A 110 -19.71 -3.25 -12.45
CA GLY A 110 -20.47 -3.72 -11.29
C GLY A 110 -19.74 -3.57 -9.95
N LEU A 111 -18.80 -2.63 -9.85
CA LEU A 111 -18.14 -2.33 -8.58
C LEU A 111 -19.12 -1.68 -7.62
N LEU A 112 -19.16 -2.19 -6.39
CA LEU A 112 -20.03 -1.73 -5.32
C LEU A 112 -19.20 -1.49 -4.06
N TRP A 113 -19.60 -0.49 -3.28
CA TRP A 113 -19.22 -0.34 -1.89
C TRP A 113 -19.91 -1.41 -1.01
N SER A 114 -19.45 -1.56 0.23
CA SER A 114 -19.99 -2.54 1.17
C SER A 114 -21.46 -2.29 1.55
N ASP A 115 -21.96 -1.07 1.38
CA ASP A 115 -23.37 -0.69 1.55
C ASP A 115 -24.23 -0.93 0.30
N GLY A 116 -23.63 -1.42 -0.79
CA GLY A 116 -24.29 -1.67 -2.07
C GLY A 116 -24.37 -0.44 -2.99
N THR A 117 -23.85 0.73 -2.59
CA THR A 117 -23.79 1.89 -3.49
C THR A 117 -22.77 1.65 -4.61
N PRO A 118 -23.01 2.15 -5.84
CA PRO A 118 -22.05 2.00 -6.93
C PRO A 118 -20.72 2.68 -6.64
N LEU A 119 -19.61 1.96 -6.86
CA LEU A 119 -18.26 2.54 -6.83
C LEU A 119 -17.86 2.93 -8.26
N THR A 120 -17.54 4.22 -8.45
CA THR A 120 -17.20 4.77 -9.77
C THR A 120 -15.93 5.61 -9.74
N GLY A 121 -15.51 6.11 -10.90
CA GLY A 121 -14.40 7.05 -10.98
C GLY A 121 -14.66 8.38 -10.24
N ALA A 122 -15.93 8.71 -9.94
CA ALA A 122 -16.27 9.86 -9.11
C ALA A 122 -15.68 9.72 -7.70
N ASP A 123 -15.75 8.53 -7.08
CA ASP A 123 -15.17 8.27 -5.76
C ASP A 123 -13.64 8.43 -5.75
N TYR A 124 -12.98 8.07 -6.86
CA TYR A 124 -11.55 8.30 -7.01
C TYR A 124 -11.24 9.79 -7.15
N LYS A 125 -11.97 10.50 -8.03
CA LYS A 125 -11.81 11.96 -8.18
C LYS A 125 -12.09 12.68 -6.87
N TYR A 126 -13.08 12.23 -6.12
CA TYR A 126 -13.42 12.72 -4.80
C TYR A 126 -12.25 12.54 -3.81
N MET A 127 -11.62 11.37 -3.72
CA MET A 127 -10.42 11.17 -2.89
C MET A 127 -9.28 12.13 -3.26
N VAL A 128 -8.97 12.26 -4.55
CA VAL A 128 -7.90 13.16 -5.02
C VAL A 128 -8.22 14.61 -4.65
N SER A 129 -9.48 14.99 -4.81
CA SER A 129 -9.98 16.32 -4.47
C SER A 129 -9.95 16.58 -2.96
N ALA A 130 -10.28 15.57 -2.14
CA ALA A 130 -10.18 15.59 -0.68
C ALA A 130 -8.75 15.82 -0.21
N THR A 131 -7.82 15.07 -0.79
CA THR A 131 -6.39 15.24 -0.54
C THR A 131 -5.91 16.64 -0.92
N ALA A 132 -6.41 17.21 -2.03
CA ALA A 132 -6.03 18.54 -2.46
C ALA A 132 -6.50 19.64 -1.50
N ARG A 133 -7.75 19.62 -1.02
CA ARG A 133 -8.26 20.67 -0.12
C ARG A 133 -7.88 20.49 1.34
N SER A 134 -7.66 19.26 1.77
CA SER A 134 -7.26 18.99 3.15
C SER A 134 -5.98 19.76 3.49
N LYS A 135 -5.98 20.54 4.56
CA LYS A 135 -4.77 21.21 5.06
C LYS A 135 -3.88 20.24 5.82
N LYS A 136 -4.46 19.16 6.35
CA LYS A 136 -3.79 18.15 7.17
C LYS A 136 -3.23 16.99 6.35
N SER A 137 -3.69 16.80 5.12
CA SER A 137 -3.25 15.65 4.32
C SER A 137 -1.74 15.70 4.06
N PRO A 138 -0.98 14.67 4.47
CA PRO A 138 0.43 14.52 4.14
C PRO A 138 0.66 14.05 2.70
N ASN A 139 -0.40 13.59 2.01
CA ASN A 139 -0.31 12.85 0.74
C ASN A 139 -0.33 13.74 -0.51
N LYS A 140 -0.36 15.08 -0.35
CA LYS A 140 -0.45 16.03 -1.47
C LYS A 140 0.65 15.86 -2.53
N ALA A 141 1.84 15.46 -2.09
CA ALA A 141 2.98 15.27 -3.00
C ALA A 141 2.70 14.24 -4.11
N VAL A 142 1.83 13.27 -3.84
CA VAL A 142 1.42 12.25 -4.82
C VAL A 142 0.63 12.87 -5.96
N PHE A 143 -0.26 13.81 -5.71
CA PHE A 143 -1.20 14.33 -6.71
C PHE A 143 -0.83 15.71 -7.25
N LYS A 144 0.15 16.40 -6.65
CA LYS A 144 0.49 17.80 -6.98
C LYS A 144 0.80 18.10 -8.44
N ASP A 145 1.22 17.09 -9.20
CA ASP A 145 1.59 17.27 -10.60
C ASP A 145 0.37 17.19 -11.55
N ILE A 146 -0.84 16.90 -11.06
CA ILE A 146 -2.08 16.89 -11.85
C ILE A 146 -2.37 18.30 -12.40
N VAL A 147 -2.86 18.36 -13.64
CA VAL A 147 -3.27 19.62 -14.28
C VAL A 147 -4.41 20.27 -13.48
N GLY A 148 -4.30 21.57 -13.20
CA GLY A 148 -5.28 22.30 -12.39
C GLY A 148 -5.15 22.12 -10.87
N TRP A 149 -4.19 21.32 -10.39
CA TRP A 149 -3.98 21.08 -8.95
C TRP A 149 -3.80 22.38 -8.16
N ASP A 150 -2.88 23.24 -8.58
CA ASP A 150 -2.53 24.46 -7.82
C ASP A 150 -3.73 25.43 -7.73
N ASP A 151 -4.52 25.54 -8.79
CA ASP A 151 -5.74 26.35 -8.82
C ASP A 151 -6.84 25.78 -7.92
N TYR A 152 -7.01 24.46 -7.94
CA TYR A 152 -7.96 23.77 -7.08
C TYR A 152 -7.57 23.90 -5.61
N VAL A 153 -6.31 23.65 -5.24
CA VAL A 153 -5.81 23.84 -3.87
C VAL A 153 -6.00 25.29 -3.39
N ALA A 154 -5.76 26.27 -4.26
CA ALA A 154 -5.94 27.69 -3.95
C ALA A 154 -7.43 28.11 -3.85
N GLY A 155 -8.36 27.27 -4.29
CA GLY A 155 -9.79 27.61 -4.38
C GLY A 155 -10.13 28.58 -5.49
N ARG A 156 -9.32 28.63 -6.55
CA ARG A 156 -9.61 29.40 -7.77
C ARG A 156 -10.57 28.66 -8.71
N THR A 157 -10.74 27.37 -8.52
CA THR A 157 -11.70 26.51 -9.24
C THR A 157 -12.34 25.52 -8.25
N ASP A 158 -13.61 25.19 -8.47
CA ASP A 158 -14.33 24.16 -7.73
C ASP A 158 -14.23 22.77 -8.40
N ASP A 159 -13.57 22.67 -9.56
CA ASP A 159 -13.32 21.40 -10.26
C ASP A 159 -11.83 21.15 -10.54
N LEU A 160 -11.37 19.93 -10.25
CA LEU A 160 -10.04 19.44 -10.59
C LEU A 160 -10.07 18.79 -11.98
N ASN A 161 -10.04 19.64 -13.01
CA ASN A 161 -10.16 19.26 -14.43
C ASN A 161 -9.08 18.28 -14.93
N GLY A 162 -7.94 18.19 -14.26
CA GLY A 162 -6.90 17.20 -14.59
C GLY A 162 -7.30 15.76 -14.28
N VAL A 163 -8.39 15.53 -13.54
CA VAL A 163 -9.02 14.21 -13.36
C VAL A 163 -10.35 14.21 -14.12
N GLN A 164 -10.37 13.50 -15.24
CA GLN A 164 -11.50 13.41 -16.15
C GLN A 164 -12.16 12.05 -16.05
N LEU A 165 -13.49 12.07 -16.00
CA LEU A 165 -14.33 10.88 -15.92
C LEU A 165 -14.95 10.66 -17.29
N LEU A 166 -14.49 9.63 -17.98
CA LEU A 166 -14.98 9.21 -19.30
C LEU A 166 -15.89 7.99 -19.14
N ASP A 167 -16.64 7.65 -20.18
CA ASP A 167 -17.53 6.48 -20.23
C ASP A 167 -18.49 6.40 -19.01
N GLY A 168 -19.10 7.54 -18.65
CA GLY A 168 -20.00 7.62 -17.50
C GLY A 168 -19.32 7.41 -16.14
N GLY A 169 -18.01 7.65 -16.04
CA GLY A 169 -17.22 7.45 -14.83
C GLY A 169 -16.56 6.09 -14.71
N ARG A 170 -16.65 5.23 -15.74
CA ARG A 170 -15.95 3.95 -15.77
C ARG A 170 -14.48 4.08 -16.15
N THR A 171 -14.11 5.16 -16.82
CA THR A 171 -12.72 5.41 -17.23
C THR A 171 -12.22 6.68 -16.56
N ILE A 172 -11.15 6.56 -15.76
CA ILE A 172 -10.49 7.67 -15.10
C ILE A 172 -9.28 8.06 -15.95
N GLN A 173 -9.27 9.26 -16.50
CA GLN A 173 -8.12 9.84 -17.17
C GLN A 173 -7.51 10.93 -16.30
N ILE A 174 -6.19 10.85 -16.07
CA ILE A 174 -5.44 11.78 -15.25
C ILE A 174 -4.36 12.43 -16.11
N ASP A 175 -4.50 13.73 -16.32
CA ASP A 175 -3.52 14.56 -17.02
C ASP A 175 -2.60 15.25 -16.01
N MET A 176 -1.30 15.10 -16.22
CA MET A 176 -0.24 15.64 -15.39
C MET A 176 0.57 16.69 -16.16
N ARG A 177 1.04 17.70 -15.44
CA ARG A 177 1.89 18.79 -15.97
C ARG A 177 3.25 18.29 -16.47
N ARG A 178 3.72 17.17 -15.91
CA ARG A 178 5.00 16.53 -16.26
C ARG A 178 4.88 15.02 -16.15
N GLY A 179 5.62 14.31 -16.99
CA GLY A 179 5.73 12.86 -16.89
C GLY A 179 6.59 12.44 -15.71
N ARG A 180 6.23 11.32 -15.07
CA ARG A 180 7.04 10.68 -14.02
C ARG A 180 6.87 9.16 -14.11
N CYS A 181 7.97 8.43 -14.01
CA CYS A 181 7.97 6.96 -14.20
C CYS A 181 7.06 6.23 -13.21
N SER A 182 6.93 6.75 -11.99
CA SER A 182 6.10 6.15 -10.95
C SER A 182 4.62 6.51 -11.03
N ALA A 183 4.19 7.37 -11.96
CA ALA A 183 2.83 7.93 -11.98
C ALA A 183 1.75 6.86 -11.95
N LEU A 184 1.91 5.84 -12.78
CA LEU A 184 0.95 4.75 -12.90
C LEU A 184 0.73 4.02 -11.58
N ARG A 185 1.80 3.72 -10.85
CA ARG A 185 1.70 3.09 -9.53
C ARG A 185 1.14 4.09 -8.52
N ASP A 186 1.81 5.23 -8.37
CA ASP A 186 1.55 6.14 -7.25
C ASP A 186 0.12 6.70 -7.30
N LEU A 187 -0.43 6.97 -8.49
CA LEU A 187 -1.83 7.40 -8.64
C LEU A 187 -2.82 6.24 -8.47
N GLY A 188 -2.41 5.01 -8.78
CA GLY A 188 -3.27 3.82 -8.72
C GLY A 188 -3.31 3.15 -7.34
N SER A 189 -2.35 3.44 -6.47
CA SER A 189 -2.21 2.82 -5.14
C SER A 189 -2.99 3.50 -4.02
N TYR A 190 -3.68 4.61 -4.30
CA TYR A 190 -4.57 5.23 -3.32
C TYR A 190 -6.01 4.76 -3.56
N PRO A 191 -6.74 4.38 -2.50
CA PRO A 191 -8.10 3.89 -2.64
C PRO A 191 -9.06 5.02 -3.01
N PRO A 192 -10.11 4.77 -3.81
CA PRO A 192 -11.26 5.68 -3.90
C PRO A 192 -11.87 5.93 -2.52
N LEU A 193 -12.60 7.04 -2.38
CA LEU A 193 -13.32 7.39 -1.16
C LEU A 193 -14.78 7.61 -1.51
N SER A 194 -15.70 6.93 -0.82
CA SER A 194 -17.14 6.99 -1.12
C SER A 194 -17.66 8.42 -1.01
N GLU A 195 -17.96 9.06 -2.14
CA GLU A 195 -18.52 10.42 -2.14
C GLU A 195 -19.91 10.44 -1.49
N ALA A 196 -20.69 9.38 -1.68
CA ALA A 196 -22.02 9.24 -1.08
C ALA A 196 -21.99 9.29 0.46
N GLN A 197 -20.98 8.68 1.09
CA GLN A 197 -20.85 8.64 2.55
C GLN A 197 -20.07 9.84 3.08
N PHE A 198 -18.96 10.20 2.44
CA PHE A 198 -18.06 11.23 2.96
C PHE A 198 -18.43 12.64 2.50
N GLY A 199 -19.19 12.78 1.41
CA GLY A 199 -19.59 14.08 0.84
C GLY A 199 -20.47 14.90 1.79
N ALA A 200 -21.15 14.25 2.74
CA ALA A 200 -21.88 14.93 3.81
C ALA A 200 -20.95 15.64 4.81
N TYR A 201 -19.69 15.22 4.91
CA TYR A 201 -18.71 15.71 5.88
C TYR A 201 -17.60 16.56 5.23
N TRP A 202 -17.41 16.45 3.92
CA TRP A 202 -16.39 17.16 3.18
C TRP A 202 -16.90 17.51 1.77
N ASP A 203 -16.72 18.77 1.36
CA ASP A 203 -16.95 19.21 -0.01
C ASP A 203 -15.72 19.98 -0.54
N ALA A 204 -15.73 20.34 -1.83
CA ALA A 204 -14.65 21.05 -2.51
C ALA A 204 -14.28 22.41 -1.87
N ARG A 205 -15.13 22.97 -1.00
CA ARG A 205 -14.95 24.25 -0.30
C ARG A 205 -14.55 24.05 1.16
N THR A 206 -14.80 22.88 1.74
CA THR A 206 -14.43 22.55 3.11
C THR A 206 -12.91 22.56 3.27
N ARG A 207 -12.43 23.45 4.15
CA ARG A 207 -11.07 23.41 4.70
C ARG A 207 -11.19 22.67 6.02
N ASP A 208 -10.36 21.64 6.27
CA ASP A 208 -10.34 20.82 7.50
C ASP A 208 -10.65 21.62 8.77
N THR A 209 -11.93 21.81 9.07
CA THR A 209 -12.42 22.61 10.19
C THR A 209 -13.11 21.65 11.13
N THR A 210 -12.86 21.87 12.41
CA THR A 210 -13.08 20.92 13.52
C THR A 210 -14.54 20.71 13.90
N THR A 211 -15.49 21.13 13.07
CA THR A 211 -16.92 20.94 13.36
C THR A 211 -17.31 19.56 12.87
N THR A 212 -17.07 18.53 13.68
CA THR A 212 -17.67 17.20 13.49
C THR A 212 -19.18 17.39 13.41
N PRO A 213 -19.83 17.10 12.27
CA PRO A 213 -21.28 17.00 12.24
C PRO A 213 -21.67 15.86 13.16
N SER A 214 -22.57 16.11 14.11
CA SER A 214 -23.13 15.06 14.97
C SER A 214 -23.65 13.92 14.09
N LEU A 215 -23.17 12.70 14.33
CA LEU A 215 -23.76 11.52 13.70
C LEU A 215 -25.24 11.47 14.06
N PRO A 216 -26.15 11.19 13.11
CA PRO A 216 -27.55 10.97 13.45
C PRO A 216 -27.62 9.77 14.41
N GLU A 217 -28.23 9.99 15.58
CA GLU A 217 -28.52 8.90 16.51
C GLU A 217 -29.47 7.90 15.81
N SER A 218 -29.09 6.62 15.85
CA SER A 218 -29.85 5.49 15.29
C SER A 218 -31.07 5.16 16.15
#